data_AF-A0A971TI95-F1
#
_entry.id   AF-A0A971TI95-F1
#
_cell.length_a   1.000
_cell.length_b   1.000
_cell.length_c   1.000
_cell.angle_alpha   90.00
_cell.angle_beta   90.00
_cell.angle_gamma   90.00
#
_symmetry.space_group_name_H-M   'P 1'
#
loop_
_entity.id
_entity.type
_entity.pdbx_description
1 polymer ?
#
loop_
_entity_poly.entity_id
_entity_poly.type
_entity_poly.pdbx_seq_one_letter_code
_entity_poly.pdbx_strand_id
1 'polypeptide(L)' 'MTKQELIGRIATINRSARAEFLAEFSEAELQQYLNNLEAVWGDFKAQFVTNEAEPSESVELEAALVAG' A
#
# COMPACT_ATOMS: atom_id res chain seq x y z
N MET A 1 14.80 -8.19 -11.31
CA MET A 1 14.58 -8.64 -9.93
C MET A 1 14.92 -10.11 -9.88
N THR A 2 15.61 -10.56 -8.84
CA THR A 2 15.88 -11.98 -8.59
C THR A 2 14.63 -12.67 -8.04
N LYS A 3 14.55 -14.00 -8.18
CA LYS A 3 13.50 -14.83 -7.58
C LYS A 3 13.24 -14.53 -6.09
N GLN A 4 14.30 -14.39 -5.29
CA GLN A 4 14.17 -14.10 -3.86
C GLN A 4 13.56 -12.71 -3.61
N GLU A 5 13.94 -11.71 -4.39
CA GLU A 5 13.34 -10.37 -4.30
C GLU A 5 11.86 -10.38 -4.68
N LEU A 6 11.47 -11.15 -5.70
CA LEU A 6 10.07 -11.31 -6.09
C LEU A 6 9.24 -11.93 -4.96
N ILE A 7 9.73 -13.04 -4.38
CA ILE A 7 9.07 -13.71 -3.26
C ILE A 7 8.90 -12.75 -2.06
N GLY A 8 9.94 -11.98 -1.72
CA GLY A 8 9.90 -11.01 -0.64
C GLY A 8 8.86 -9.90 -0.86
N ARG A 9 8.78 -9.36 -2.08
CA ARG A 9 7.75 -8.37 -2.44
C ARG A 9 6.35 -8.95 -2.37
N ILE A 10 6.15 -10.12 -2.97
CA ILE A 10 4.86 -10.83 -2.94
C ILE A 10 4.42 -11.07 -1.49
N ALA A 11 5.31 -11.55 -0.62
CA ALA A 11 5.01 -11.80 0.80
C ALA A 11 4.67 -10.52 1.58
N THR A 12 5.18 -9.36 1.14
CA THR A 12 4.86 -8.07 1.76
C THR A 12 3.43 -7.63 1.43
N ILE A 13 2.99 -7.84 0.19
CA ILE A 13 1.64 -7.48 -0.29
C ILE A 13 0.61 -8.53 0.14
N ASN A 14 0.93 -9.81 -0.06
CA ASN A 14 0.11 -10.96 0.29
C ASN A 14 0.80 -11.76 1.42
N ARG A 15 0.61 -11.32 2.66
CA ARG A 15 1.22 -11.96 3.85
C ARG A 15 0.80 -13.41 4.08
N SER A 16 -0.31 -13.84 3.48
CA SER A 16 -0.78 -15.23 3.52
C SER A 16 -0.03 -16.15 2.56
N ALA A 17 0.68 -15.62 1.56
CA ALA A 17 1.45 -16.42 0.63
C ALA A 17 2.73 -16.95 1.32
N ARG A 18 2.82 -18.28 1.47
CA ARG A 18 4.00 -18.93 2.06
C ARG A 18 5.17 -18.90 1.08
N ALA A 19 6.35 -18.50 1.55
CA ALA A 19 7.56 -18.44 0.73
C ALA A 19 7.96 -19.80 0.13
N GLU A 20 7.68 -20.89 0.85
CA GLU A 20 7.92 -22.28 0.39
C GLU A 20 7.13 -22.60 -0.89
N PHE A 21 5.86 -22.17 -0.95
CA PHE A 21 5.01 -22.34 -2.13
C PHE A 21 5.46 -21.44 -3.29
N LEU A 22 5.80 -20.18 -2.99
CA LEU A 22 6.29 -19.25 -4.01
C LEU A 22 7.63 -19.69 -4.63
N ALA A 23 8.44 -20.45 -3.88
CA ALA A 23 9.70 -21.00 -4.37
C ALA A 23 9.52 -22.07 -5.46
N GLU A 24 8.33 -22.67 -5.61
CA GLU A 24 8.04 -23.68 -6.63
C GLU A 24 7.84 -23.07 -8.04
N PHE A 25 7.51 -21.78 -8.12
CA PHE A 25 7.24 -21.09 -9.38
C PHE A 25 8.50 -20.58 -10.07
N SER A 26 8.44 -20.36 -11.38
CA SER A 26 9.50 -19.69 -12.12
C SER A 26 9.55 -18.18 -11.82
N GLU A 27 10.67 -17.53 -12.16
CA GLU A 27 10.79 -16.07 -12.03
C GLU A 27 9.74 -15.33 -12.86
N ALA A 28 9.41 -15.82 -14.06
CA ALA A 28 8.41 -15.22 -14.93
C ALA A 28 7.00 -15.29 -14.31
N GLU A 29 6.63 -16.44 -13.72
CA GLU A 29 5.35 -16.61 -13.04
C GLU A 29 5.24 -15.73 -11.79
N LEU A 30 6.32 -15.63 -11.00
CA LEU A 30 6.38 -14.74 -9.84
C LEU A 30 6.28 -13.27 -10.25
N GLN A 31 6.94 -12.88 -11.33
CA GLN A 31 6.87 -11.52 -11.88
C GLN A 31 5.43 -11.19 -12.31
N GLN A 32 4.76 -12.11 -13.00
CA GLN A 32 3.38 -11.93 -13.42
C GLN A 32 2.42 -11.87 -12.23
N TYR A 33 2.62 -12.73 -11.23
CA TYR A 33 1.82 -12.73 -10.01
C TYR A 33 1.98 -11.42 -9.22
N LEU A 34 3.20 -10.91 -9.09
CA LEU A 34 3.47 -9.62 -8.46
C LEU A 34 2.76 -8.47 -9.18
N ASN A 35 2.84 -8.41 -10.51
CA ASN A 35 2.16 -7.37 -11.29
C ASN A 35 0.64 -7.40 -11.07
N ASN A 36 0.03 -8.59 -11.03
CA ASN A 36 -1.40 -8.74 -10.77
C ASN A 36 -1.77 -8.27 -9.35
N LEU A 37 -0.95 -8.61 -8.35
CA LEU A 37 -1.14 -8.16 -6.98
C LEU A 37 -1.05 -6.64 -6.86
N GLU A 38 -0.07 -6.01 -7.52
CA GLU A 38 0.11 -4.56 -7.51
C GLU A 38 -1.05 -3.83 -8.20
N ALA A 39 -1.60 -4.37 -9.28
CA ALA A 39 -2.78 -3.81 -9.94
C ALA A 39 -4.00 -3.84 -9.02
N VAL A 40 -4.32 -5.00 -8.43
CA VAL A 40 -5.47 -5.15 -7.52
C VAL A 40 -5.31 -4.30 -6.27
N TRP A 41 -4.11 -4.26 -5.69
CA TRP A 41 -3.83 -3.44 -4.52
C TRP A 41 -3.83 -1.94 -4.82
N GLY A 42 -3.39 -1.54 -6.02
CA GLY A 42 -3.47 -0.17 -6.51
C GLY A 42 -4.92 0.28 -6.65
N ASP A 43 -5.76 -0.54 -7.27
CA ASP A 43 -7.20 -0.27 -7.41
C ASP A 43 -7.90 -0.19 -6.05
N PHE A 44 -7.59 -1.11 -5.13
CA PHE A 44 -8.08 -1.07 -3.76
C PHE A 44 -7.65 0.24 -3.06
N LYS A 45 -6.37 0.59 -3.08
CA LYS A 45 -5.90 1.84 -2.47
C LYS A 45 -6.57 3.07 -3.08
N ALA A 46 -6.74 3.14 -4.39
CA ALA A 46 -7.41 4.26 -5.04
C ALA A 46 -8.86 4.44 -4.56
N GLN A 47 -9.55 3.33 -4.27
CA GLN A 47 -10.94 3.32 -3.78
C GLN A 47 -11.06 3.60 -2.28
N PHE A 48 -10.02 3.32 -1.46
CA PHE A 48 -10.11 3.39 0.01
C PHE A 48 -9.17 4.41 0.69
N VAL A 49 -8.16 4.95 0.00
CA VAL A 49 -7.19 5.95 0.54
C VAL A 49 -7.54 7.39 0.11
N THR A 50 -8.66 7.59 -0.58
CA THR A 50 -9.19 8.91 -0.98
C THR A 50 -9.95 9.63 0.15
N ASN A 51 -9.70 9.30 1.42
CA ASN A 51 -10.36 9.93 2.58
C ASN A 51 -9.42 10.41 3.70
N GLU A 52 -8.10 10.52 3.47
CA GLU A 52 -7.13 11.02 4.46
C GLU A 52 -6.32 12.23 3.96
N ALA A 53 -6.94 13.12 3.19
CA ALA A 53 -6.32 14.39 2.82
C ALA A 53 -7.36 15.52 2.77
N GLU A 54 -7.91 15.86 3.93
CA GLU A 54 -8.07 17.28 4.26
C GLU A 54 -7.31 17.50 5.58
N PRO A 55 -6.17 18.21 5.58
CA PRO A 55 -5.67 18.77 6.83
C PRO A 55 -6.79 19.67 7.33
N SER A 56 -7.45 19.30 8.44
CA SER A 56 -8.45 20.14 9.09
C SER A 56 -7.89 21.55 9.16
N GLU A 57 -8.53 22.48 8.47
CA GLU A 57 -8.29 23.90 8.62
C GLU A 57 -8.23 24.18 10.11
N SER A 58 -7.07 24.65 10.54
CA SER A 58 -6.84 25.09 11.91
C SER A 58 -7.94 26.09 12.21
N VAL A 59 -8.83 25.74 13.14
CA VAL A 59 -9.84 26.66 13.66
C VAL A 59 -9.07 27.82 14.27
N GLU A 60 -8.91 28.91 13.53
CA GLU A 60 -8.52 30.20 14.07
C GLU A 60 -9.67 30.66 14.97
N LEU A 61 -9.68 30.18 16.22
CA LEU A 61 -10.39 30.86 17.29
C LEU A 61 -9.70 32.22 17.45
N GLU A 62 -10.25 33.24 16.80
CA GLU A 62 -10.04 34.64 17.14
C GLU A 62 -10.47 34.86 18.61
N ALA A 63 -9.56 34.56 19.54
CA ALA A 63 -9.63 35.05 20.90
C ALA A 63 -9.04 36.46 20.94
N ALA A 64 -9.70 37.40 20.26
CA ALA A 64 -9.46 38.83 20.41
C ALA A 64 -10.60 39.46 21.24
N LEU A 65 -10.76 39.01 22.49
CA LEU A 65 -11.64 39.68 23.45
C LEU A 65 -11.14 39.58 24.90
N VAL A 66 -9.86 39.89 25.17
CA VAL A 66 -9.42 40.46 26.47
C VAL A 66 -8.10 41.23 26.26
N ALA A 67 -8.19 42.51 25.89
CA ALA A 67 -7.23 43.57 26.23
C ALA A 67 -7.70 44.89 25.60
N GLY A 68 -8.70 45.52 26.22
CA GLY A 68 -9.20 46.85 25.89
C GLY A 68 -10.21 47.28 26.94
#